data_AF-A0A2I0IV64-F1
#
_entry.id   AF-A0A2I0IV64-F1
#
_cell.length_a   1.000
_cell.length_b   1.000
_cell.length_c   1.000
_cell.angle_alpha   90.00
_cell.angle_beta   90.00
_cell.angle_gamma   90.00
#
_symmetry.space_group_name_H-M   'P 1'
#
loop_
_entity.id
_entity.type
_entity.pdbx_description
1 polymer ?
#
loop_
_entity_poly.entity_id
_entity_poly.type
_entity_poly.pdbx_seq_one_letter_code
_entity_poly.pdbx_strand_id
1 'polypeptide(L)'
;MGKIDEIQRKSPTVETKELEEKLLLELEENLTRKDLIWRQKSRELWLKEGDRNSKFFHLSTVIRRSSNHIAAIKDNNGEWTQDHQGIGNYFLRNFQELFNTSHPDILDDLEELVSQVITQSENDSLTRTPEDQEILTALNSILNLKAPGPDGLPSLFYKHYGETVKPLLISAVKSFFHTNHILK
;
A
#
# COMPACT_ATOMS: atom_id res chain seq x y z
N MET A 1 -6.23 -24.27 -20.59
CA MET A 1 -6.24 -24.69 -22.00
C MET A 1 -6.24 -26.21 -22.09
N GLY A 2 -5.14 -26.91 -21.78
CA GLY A 2 -5.04 -28.38 -21.96
C GLY A 2 -6.23 -29.24 -21.48
N LYS A 3 -6.74 -29.06 -20.25
CA LYS A 3 -7.85 -29.88 -19.72
C LYS A 3 -9.22 -29.63 -20.40
N ILE A 4 -9.50 -28.38 -20.81
CA ILE A 4 -10.76 -28.04 -21.51
C ILE A 4 -10.69 -28.59 -22.93
N ASP A 5 -9.54 -28.41 -23.61
CA ASP A 5 -9.29 -28.95 -24.95
C ASP A 5 -9.39 -30.49 -24.97
N GLU A 6 -8.95 -31.17 -23.90
CA GLU A 6 -9.07 -32.63 -23.75
C GLU A 6 -10.52 -33.11 -23.58
N ILE A 7 -11.38 -32.33 -22.93
CA ILE A 7 -12.80 -32.67 -22.72
C ILE A 7 -13.60 -32.39 -24.00
N GLN A 8 -13.33 -31.28 -24.69
CA GLN A 8 -13.98 -30.92 -25.94
C GLN A 8 -13.70 -31.90 -27.08
N ARG A 9 -12.63 -32.70 -26.97
CA ARG A 9 -12.31 -33.80 -27.91
C ARG A 9 -13.06 -35.10 -27.61
N LYS A 10 -13.71 -35.24 -26.46
CA LYS A 10 -14.50 -36.42 -26.09
C LYS A 10 -15.93 -36.30 -26.66
N SER A 11 -16.64 -37.43 -26.73
CA SER A 11 -18.03 -37.42 -27.14
C SER A 11 -18.88 -36.63 -26.13
N PRO A 12 -19.84 -35.79 -26.60
CA PRO A 12 -20.64 -34.94 -25.73
C PRO A 12 -21.68 -35.76 -24.95
N THR A 13 -21.32 -36.16 -23.73
CA THR A 13 -22.20 -36.73 -22.70
C THR A 13 -22.60 -35.67 -21.66
N VAL A 14 -23.61 -35.96 -20.84
CA VAL A 14 -24.02 -35.08 -19.73
C VAL A 14 -22.83 -34.78 -18.80
N GLU A 15 -22.09 -35.81 -18.41
CA GLU A 15 -20.89 -35.66 -17.55
C GLU A 15 -19.80 -34.80 -18.19
N THR A 16 -19.54 -34.96 -19.50
CA THR A 16 -18.53 -34.12 -20.17
C THR A 16 -18.95 -32.66 -20.24
N LYS A 17 -20.26 -32.38 -20.39
CA LYS A 17 -20.80 -31.01 -20.41
C LYS A 17 -20.71 -30.35 -19.04
N GLU A 18 -21.09 -31.06 -17.98
CA GLU A 18 -21.00 -30.56 -16.60
C GLU A 18 -19.54 -30.26 -16.20
N LEU A 19 -18.61 -31.14 -16.60
CA LEU A 19 -17.19 -30.94 -16.34
C LEU A 19 -16.61 -29.78 -17.14
N GLU A 20 -17.02 -29.61 -18.39
CA GLU A 20 -16.64 -28.46 -19.23
C GLU A 20 -17.13 -27.14 -18.62
N GLU A 21 -18.40 -27.06 -18.22
CA GLU A 21 -18.98 -25.88 -17.58
C GLU A 21 -18.21 -25.49 -16.32
N LYS A 22 -17.92 -26.47 -15.44
CA LYS A 22 -17.14 -26.23 -14.22
C LYS A 22 -15.76 -25.66 -14.52
N LEU A 23 -15.06 -26.20 -15.52
CA LEU A 23 -13.72 -25.74 -15.88
C LEU A 23 -13.74 -24.35 -16.53
N LEU A 24 -14.78 -24.03 -17.29
CA LEU A 24 -14.97 -22.69 -17.87
C LEU A 24 -15.20 -21.65 -16.78
N LEU A 25 -16.02 -21.96 -15.78
CA LEU A 25 -16.24 -21.09 -14.62
C LEU A 25 -14.94 -20.86 -13.83
N GLU A 26 -14.17 -21.91 -13.58
CA GLU A 26 -12.87 -21.81 -12.90
C GLU A 26 -11.87 -20.98 -13.73
N LEU A 27 -11.88 -21.12 -15.06
CA LEU A 27 -11.06 -20.31 -15.95
C LEU A 27 -11.43 -18.83 -15.89
N GLU A 28 -12.73 -18.49 -15.98
CA GLU A 28 -13.20 -17.11 -15.92
C GLU A 28 -12.86 -16.45 -14.58
N GLU A 29 -13.01 -17.19 -13.48
CA GLU A 29 -12.64 -16.72 -12.15
C GLU A 29 -11.13 -16.44 -12.05
N ASN A 30 -10.30 -17.34 -12.56
CA ASN A 30 -8.84 -17.16 -12.60
C ASN A 30 -8.39 -16.00 -13.49
N LEU A 31 -9.05 -15.79 -14.63
CA LEU A 31 -8.80 -14.63 -15.49
C LEU A 31 -9.15 -13.34 -14.75
N THR A 32 -10.34 -13.28 -14.14
CA THR A 32 -10.78 -12.13 -13.34
C THR A 32 -9.79 -11.79 -12.23
N ARG A 33 -9.26 -12.80 -11.51
CA ARG A 33 -8.22 -12.60 -10.49
C ARG A 33 -6.93 -12.03 -11.07
N LYS A 34 -6.46 -12.56 -12.21
CA LYS A 34 -5.25 -12.05 -12.88
C LYS A 34 -5.43 -10.59 -13.31
N ASP A 35 -6.59 -10.27 -13.85
CA ASP A 35 -6.91 -8.92 -14.31
C ASP A 35 -6.86 -7.92 -13.15
N LEU A 36 -7.41 -8.30 -12.00
CA LEU A 36 -7.33 -7.50 -10.78
C LEU A 36 -5.87 -7.28 -10.33
N ILE A 37 -5.03 -8.31 -10.37
CA ILE A 37 -3.60 -8.21 -10.00
C ILE A 37 -2.86 -7.23 -10.92
N TRP A 38 -3.08 -7.29 -12.23
CA TRP A 38 -2.40 -6.39 -13.18
C TRP A 38 -2.89 -4.95 -13.05
N ARG A 39 -4.19 -4.75 -12.81
CA ARG A 39 -4.74 -3.44 -12.48
C ARG A 39 -4.14 -2.87 -11.20
N GLN A 40 -3.94 -3.68 -10.17
CA GLN A 40 -3.30 -3.25 -8.93
C GLN A 40 -1.81 -2.90 -9.15
N LYS A 41 -1.09 -3.69 -9.94
CA LYS A 41 0.34 -3.47 -10.25
C LYS A 41 0.59 -2.21 -11.08
N SER A 42 -0.31 -1.87 -12.01
CA SER A 42 -0.17 -0.67 -12.84
C SER A 42 -0.30 0.63 -12.04
N ARG A 43 -1.07 0.62 -10.95
CA ARG A 43 -1.43 1.81 -10.12
C ARG A 43 -2.19 2.89 -10.89
N GLU A 44 -2.83 2.54 -12.00
CA GLU A 44 -3.64 3.47 -12.81
C GLU A 44 -5.01 3.72 -12.15
N LEU A 45 -5.32 4.98 -11.86
CA LEU A 45 -6.55 5.39 -11.15
C LEU A 45 -7.66 5.94 -12.09
N TRP A 46 -7.32 6.31 -13.33
CA TRP A 46 -8.21 7.04 -14.23
C TRP A 46 -9.03 6.14 -15.17
N LEU A 47 -8.65 4.87 -15.35
CA LEU A 47 -9.47 3.88 -16.06
C LEU A 47 -10.65 3.46 -15.17
N LYS A 48 -11.73 4.25 -15.26
CA LYS A 48 -13.08 3.86 -14.86
C LYS A 48 -13.67 3.02 -15.98
N GLU A 49 -13.60 1.70 -15.83
CA GLU A 49 -14.35 0.72 -16.62
C GLU A 49 -14.14 0.81 -18.14
N GLY A 50 -13.08 0.15 -18.61
CA GLY A 50 -12.82 0.03 -20.03
C GLY A 50 -11.70 -0.98 -20.29
N ASP A 51 -12.13 -2.22 -20.52
CA ASP A 51 -11.38 -3.38 -21.00
C ASP A 51 -10.60 -4.23 -19.97
N ARG A 52 -10.92 -5.53 -19.99
CA ARG A 52 -10.32 -6.61 -19.18
C ARG A 52 -8.85 -6.75 -19.58
N ASN A 53 -7.93 -6.60 -18.63
CA ASN A 53 -6.48 -6.88 -18.73
C ASN A 53 -5.86 -6.75 -20.12
N SER A 54 -5.95 -5.55 -20.69
CA SER A 54 -5.37 -5.26 -21.98
C SER A 54 -3.84 -5.16 -21.89
N LYS A 55 -3.17 -5.30 -23.04
CA LYS A 55 -1.73 -5.03 -23.21
C LYS A 55 -1.30 -3.71 -22.56
N PHE A 56 -2.22 -2.75 -22.44
CA PHE A 56 -2.02 -1.50 -21.72
C PHE A 56 -1.55 -1.69 -20.28
N PHE A 57 -2.26 -2.45 -19.43
CA PHE A 57 -1.88 -2.58 -18.02
C PHE A 57 -0.52 -3.27 -17.84
N HIS A 58 -0.24 -4.25 -18.70
CA HIS A 58 1.07 -4.89 -18.75
C HIS A 58 2.16 -3.90 -19.15
N LEU A 59 1.95 -3.13 -20.22
CA LEU A 59 2.91 -2.15 -20.70
C LEU A 59 3.13 -1.01 -19.69
N SER A 60 2.07 -0.46 -19.10
CA SER A 60 2.16 0.55 -18.03
C SER A 60 2.92 0.02 -16.83
N THR A 61 2.71 -1.25 -16.45
CA THR A 61 3.49 -1.89 -15.37
C THR A 61 4.97 -1.98 -15.73
N VAL A 62 5.29 -2.35 -16.98
CA VAL A 62 6.69 -2.43 -17.47
C VAL A 62 7.34 -1.04 -17.49
N ILE A 63 6.67 -0.04 -18.05
CA ILE A 63 7.14 1.35 -18.09
C ILE A 63 7.40 1.84 -16.66
N ARG A 64 6.42 1.67 -15.76
CA ARG A 64 6.56 2.08 -14.35
C ARG A 64 7.72 1.36 -13.65
N ARG A 65 7.90 0.06 -13.89
CA ARG A 65 9.04 -0.69 -13.36
C ARG A 65 10.36 -0.15 -13.87
N SER A 66 10.43 0.19 -15.16
CA SER A 66 11.62 0.80 -15.76
C SER A 66 11.90 2.19 -15.17
N SER A 67 10.87 3.03 -15.03
CA SER A 67 11.02 4.39 -14.47
C SER A 67 11.39 4.40 -12.98
N ASN A 68 10.91 3.41 -12.22
CA ASN A 68 11.22 3.27 -10.79
C ASN A 68 12.48 2.44 -10.53
N HIS A 69 13.13 1.91 -11.58
CA HIS A 69 14.34 1.14 -11.41
C HIS A 69 15.53 2.08 -11.19
N ILE A 70 16.13 1.98 -10.00
CA ILE A 70 17.37 2.66 -9.68
C ILE A 70 18.50 1.74 -10.13
N ALA A 71 19.11 2.07 -11.27
CA ALA A 71 20.19 1.27 -11.87
C ALA A 71 21.52 1.42 -11.12
N ALA A 72 21.77 2.62 -10.60
CA ALA A 72 22.97 2.92 -9.83
C ALA A 72 22.70 4.10 -8.91
N ILE A 73 23.43 4.17 -7.80
CA ILE A 73 23.48 5.33 -6.92
C ILE A 73 24.94 5.75 -6.70
N LYS A 74 25.20 7.05 -6.66
CA LYS A 74 26.50 7.62 -6.32
C LYS A 74 26.44 8.06 -4.86
N ASP A 75 27.39 7.60 -4.06
CA ASP A 75 27.46 7.99 -2.66
C ASP A 75 28.14 9.36 -2.47
N ASN A 76 28.23 9.80 -1.21
CA ASN A 76 28.84 11.08 -0.85
C ASN A 76 30.37 11.10 -1.07
N ASN A 77 31.02 9.94 -1.14
CA ASN A 77 32.45 9.80 -1.46
C ASN A 77 32.71 9.80 -2.97
N GLY A 78 31.65 9.73 -3.76
CA GLY A 78 31.67 9.70 -5.21
C GLY A 78 31.78 8.31 -5.82
N GLU A 79 31.62 7.26 -5.02
CA GLU A 79 31.62 5.86 -5.45
C GLU A 79 30.25 5.45 -5.99
N TRP A 80 30.24 4.70 -7.09
CA TRP A 80 29.00 4.20 -7.71
C TRP A 80 28.69 2.79 -7.23
N THR A 81 27.47 2.59 -6.74
CA THR A 81 26.93 1.29 -6.35
C THR A 81 25.80 0.90 -7.29
N GLN A 82 25.85 -0.29 -7.86
CA GLN A 82 24.87 -0.81 -8.82
C GLN A 82 24.11 -2.03 -8.29
N ASP A 83 24.54 -2.60 -7.16
CA ASP A 83 23.90 -3.78 -6.60
C ASP A 83 22.63 -3.40 -5.83
N HIS A 84 21.61 -4.25 -5.89
CA HIS A 84 20.33 -3.96 -5.25
C HIS A 84 20.45 -3.85 -3.72
N GLN A 85 21.30 -4.68 -3.10
CA GLN A 85 21.49 -4.67 -1.65
C GLN A 85 22.23 -3.42 -1.19
N GLY A 86 23.32 -3.03 -1.86
CA GLY A 86 24.07 -1.82 -1.55
C GLY A 86 23.28 -0.55 -1.80
N ILE A 87 22.49 -0.47 -2.87
CA ILE A 87 21.53 0.64 -3.08
C ILE A 87 20.54 0.72 -1.91
N GLY A 88 19.97 -0.42 -1.50
CA GLY A 88 19.05 -0.48 -0.36
C GLY A 88 19.71 -0.05 0.96
N ASN A 89 20.91 -0.54 1.24
CA ASN A 89 21.69 -0.20 2.43
C ASN A 89 22.09 1.28 2.45
N TYR A 90 22.42 1.86 1.28
CA TYR A 90 22.70 3.28 1.15
C TYR A 90 21.50 4.12 1.56
N PHE A 91 20.31 3.83 1.02
CA PHE A 91 19.09 4.56 1.41
C PHE A 91 18.78 4.40 2.89
N LEU A 92 18.90 3.18 3.43
CA LEU A 92 18.67 2.93 4.85
C LEU A 92 19.59 3.78 5.72
N ARG A 93 20.91 3.75 5.44
CA ARG A 93 21.90 4.54 6.18
C ARG A 93 21.64 6.04 6.06
N ASN A 94 21.41 6.52 4.84
CA ASN A 94 21.16 7.93 4.59
C ASN A 94 19.90 8.42 5.33
N PHE A 95 18.79 7.68 5.28
CA PHE A 95 17.59 8.03 6.04
C PHE A 95 17.79 7.91 7.56
N GLN A 96 18.56 6.93 8.03
CA GLN A 96 18.93 6.85 9.45
C GLN A 96 19.74 8.08 9.87
N GLU A 97 20.73 8.51 9.09
CA GLU A 97 21.49 9.73 9.37
C GLU A 97 20.62 10.98 9.30
N LEU A 98 19.74 11.09 8.30
CA LEU A 98 18.85 12.24 8.10
C LEU A 98 17.82 12.39 9.23
N PHE A 99 17.27 11.28 9.72
CA PHE A 99 16.24 11.28 10.77
C PHE A 99 16.80 11.04 12.18
N ASN A 100 18.11 10.84 12.32
CA ASN A 100 18.76 10.87 13.63
C ASN A 100 19.14 12.31 13.96
N THR A 101 18.96 12.67 15.23
CA THR A 101 19.46 13.93 15.74
C THR A 101 21.00 13.88 15.80
N SER A 102 21.65 14.98 15.43
CA SER A 102 23.07 15.19 15.73
C SER A 102 23.33 15.51 17.20
N HIS A 103 22.28 15.44 18.05
CA HIS A 103 22.27 15.95 19.42
C HIS A 103 22.83 17.38 19.47
N PRO A 104 22.28 18.33 18.69
CA PRO A 104 22.73 19.70 18.77
C PRO A 104 22.47 20.22 20.19
N ASP A 105 23.39 21.02 20.72
CA ASP A 105 23.13 21.82 21.91
C ASP A 105 22.07 22.86 21.53
N ILE A 106 20.81 22.51 21.80
CA ILE A 106 19.68 23.43 21.67
C ILE A 106 19.86 24.43 22.81
N LEU A 107 20.02 25.70 22.47
CA LEU A 107 20.05 26.77 23.47
C LEU A 107 18.77 26.66 24.30
N ASP A 108 18.92 26.65 25.63
CA ASP A 108 17.79 26.89 26.51
C ASP A 108 17.19 28.26 26.12
N ASP A 109 15.86 28.35 26.03
CA ASP A 109 15.10 29.58 25.75
C ASP A 109 14.84 29.95 24.26
N LEU A 110 14.63 28.95 23.39
CA LEU A 110 14.10 29.21 22.03
C LEU A 110 12.61 29.59 21.99
N GLU A 111 11.91 29.51 23.12
CA GLU A 111 10.47 29.76 23.23
C GLU A 111 10.10 31.23 22.95
N GLU A 112 11.01 32.18 23.18
CA GLU A 112 10.81 33.61 22.91
C GLU A 112 11.02 34.00 21.42
N LEU A 113 11.56 33.11 20.58
CA LEU A 113 11.81 33.41 19.15
C LEU A 113 10.55 33.39 18.30
N VAL A 114 9.48 32.76 18.77
CA VAL A 114 8.22 32.60 18.03
C VAL A 114 7.07 33.06 18.92
N SER A 115 6.33 34.06 18.47
CA SER A 115 5.11 34.48 19.15
C SER A 115 4.11 33.32 19.18
N GLN A 116 3.52 33.04 20.34
CA GLN A 116 2.45 32.06 20.46
C GLN A 116 1.26 32.46 19.57
N VAL A 117 0.99 31.65 18.53
CA VAL A 117 -0.14 31.84 17.62
C VAL A 117 -1.32 30.92 17.95
N ILE A 118 -1.05 29.82 18.66
CA ILE A 118 -2.04 28.80 19.02
C ILE A 118 -2.47 29.05 20.46
N THR A 119 -3.77 29.27 20.67
CA THR A 119 -4.36 29.42 22.00
C THR A 119 -4.31 28.11 22.77
N GLN A 120 -4.38 28.17 24.11
CA GLN A 120 -4.41 26.95 24.94
C GLN A 120 -5.57 26.03 24.54
N SER A 121 -6.75 26.59 24.26
CA SER A 121 -7.92 25.81 23.83
C SER A 121 -7.69 25.08 22.50
N GLU A 122 -6.97 25.68 21.56
CA GLU A 122 -6.63 25.04 20.29
C GLU A 122 -5.58 23.94 20.52
N ASN A 123 -4.60 24.18 21.38
CA ASN A 123 -3.60 23.18 21.72
C ASN A 123 -4.23 21.95 22.42
N ASP A 124 -5.11 22.18 23.38
CA ASP A 124 -5.88 21.11 24.04
C ASP A 124 -6.72 20.32 23.02
N SER A 125 -7.30 21.00 22.02
CA SER A 125 -8.03 20.37 20.92
C SER A 125 -7.12 19.54 19.99
N LEU A 126 -5.94 20.05 19.65
CA LEU A 126 -4.99 19.39 18.73
C LEU A 126 -4.30 18.17 19.36
N THR A 127 -4.12 18.18 20.68
CA THR A 127 -3.44 17.12 21.44
C THR A 127 -4.40 16.07 21.99
N ARG A 128 -5.72 16.27 21.87
CA ARG A 128 -6.71 15.30 22.36
C ARG A 128 -6.62 13.97 21.61
N THR A 129 -7.03 12.89 22.29
CA THR A 129 -7.20 11.60 21.62
C THR A 129 -8.29 11.70 20.56
N PRO A 130 -8.07 11.21 19.33
CA PRO A 130 -9.03 11.31 18.26
C PRO A 130 -10.30 10.50 18.55
N GLU A 131 -11.43 11.02 18.07
CA GLU A 131 -12.72 10.36 18.13
C GLU A 131 -12.80 9.20 17.12
N ASP A 132 -13.67 8.22 17.40
CA ASP A 132 -13.87 7.06 16.52
C ASP A 132 -14.23 7.51 15.09
N GLN A 133 -15.07 8.54 14.98
CA GLN A 133 -15.49 9.08 13.70
C GLN A 133 -14.34 9.76 12.94
N GLU A 134 -13.43 10.45 13.64
CA GLU A 134 -12.23 11.05 13.02
C GLU A 134 -11.33 9.96 12.45
N ILE A 135 -11.11 8.88 13.22
CA ILE A 135 -10.31 7.71 12.79
C ILE A 135 -10.93 7.07 11.54
N LEU A 136 -12.24 6.83 11.54
CA LEU A 136 -12.94 6.22 10.41
C LEU A 136 -12.97 7.14 9.18
N THR A 137 -13.10 8.44 9.38
CA THR A 137 -13.06 9.43 8.29
C THR A 137 -11.67 9.47 7.66
N ALA A 138 -10.62 9.48 8.48
CA ALA A 138 -9.24 9.39 8.02
C ALA A 138 -9.00 8.09 7.23
N LEU A 139 -9.43 6.94 7.74
CA LEU A 139 -9.34 5.65 7.02
C LEU A 139 -10.04 5.72 5.65
N ASN A 140 -11.24 6.28 5.60
CA ASN A 140 -12.03 6.37 4.38
C ASN A 140 -11.45 7.33 3.34
N SER A 141 -10.69 8.34 3.77
CA SER A 141 -9.98 9.28 2.88
C SER A 141 -8.82 8.63 2.10
N ILE A 142 -8.24 7.53 2.61
CA ILE A 142 -7.11 6.84 1.98
C ILE A 142 -7.59 6.08 0.75
N LEU A 143 -7.03 6.30 -0.43
CA LEU A 143 -7.36 5.52 -1.63
C LEU A 143 -7.11 4.01 -1.42
N ASN A 144 -8.06 3.17 -1.87
CA ASN A 144 -8.13 1.73 -1.58
C ASN A 144 -6.86 0.93 -1.92
N LEU A 145 -6.15 1.33 -2.97
CA LEU A 145 -4.98 0.63 -3.49
C LEU A 145 -3.71 1.47 -3.35
N LYS A 146 -3.56 2.20 -2.23
CA LYS A 146 -2.29 2.84 -1.86
C LYS A 146 -1.27 1.81 -1.37
N ALA A 147 -0.05 2.28 -1.09
CA ALA A 147 0.99 1.44 -0.53
C ALA A 147 0.50 0.86 0.82
N PRO A 148 0.67 -0.45 1.06
CA PRO A 148 0.34 -1.05 2.34
C PRO A 148 1.30 -0.56 3.44
N GLY A 149 0.86 -0.68 4.69
CA GLY A 149 1.72 -0.44 5.83
C GLY A 149 2.74 -1.57 6.05
N PRO A 150 3.44 -1.56 7.19
CA PRO A 150 4.35 -2.64 7.59
C PRO A 150 3.68 -4.02 7.69
N ASP A 151 2.36 -4.04 7.84
CA ASP A 151 1.49 -5.23 7.86
C ASP A 151 1.30 -5.89 6.48
N GLY A 152 1.68 -5.21 5.40
CA GLY A 152 1.46 -5.68 4.03
C GLY A 152 0.01 -5.59 3.55
N LEU A 153 -0.92 -4.99 4.33
CA LEU A 153 -2.34 -4.92 3.99
C LEU A 153 -2.70 -3.55 3.39
N PRO A 154 -3.43 -3.50 2.25
CA PRO A 154 -3.88 -2.24 1.68
C PRO A 154 -5.04 -1.66 2.49
N SER A 155 -5.28 -0.34 2.38
CA SER A 155 -6.41 0.32 3.04
C SER A 155 -7.77 -0.29 2.68
N LEU A 156 -7.92 -0.87 1.47
CA LEU A 156 -9.11 -1.61 1.07
C LEU A 156 -9.49 -2.73 2.06
N PHE A 157 -8.52 -3.42 2.63
CA PHE A 157 -8.76 -4.49 3.61
C PHE A 157 -9.54 -3.94 4.82
N TYR A 158 -9.03 -2.86 5.40
CA TYR A 158 -9.61 -2.20 6.57
C TYR A 158 -10.98 -1.60 6.28
N LYS A 159 -11.22 -1.13 5.06
CA LYS A 159 -12.53 -0.62 4.63
C LYS A 159 -13.54 -1.73 4.40
N HIS A 160 -13.12 -2.83 3.76
CA HIS A 160 -13.99 -3.92 3.36
C HIS A 160 -14.36 -4.83 4.53
N TYR A 161 -13.38 -5.24 5.34
CA TYR A 161 -13.58 -6.06 6.54
C TYR A 161 -13.84 -5.19 7.79
N GLY A 162 -14.32 -3.97 7.56
CA GLY A 162 -14.41 -2.93 8.56
C GLY A 162 -15.25 -3.34 9.77
N GLU A 163 -16.39 -4.01 9.61
CA GLU A 163 -17.22 -4.39 10.77
C GLU A 163 -16.48 -5.27 11.80
N THR A 164 -15.57 -6.13 11.33
CA THR A 164 -14.77 -7.00 12.20
C THR A 164 -13.49 -6.30 12.69
N VAL A 165 -12.84 -5.51 11.82
CA VAL A 165 -11.50 -4.96 12.09
C VAL A 165 -11.53 -3.55 12.68
N LYS A 166 -12.59 -2.75 12.42
CA LYS A 166 -12.73 -1.37 12.92
C LYS A 166 -12.56 -1.25 14.44
N PRO A 167 -13.16 -2.13 15.29
CA PRO A 167 -12.98 -2.01 16.73
C PRO A 167 -11.52 -2.18 17.15
N LEU A 168 -10.81 -3.13 16.53
CA LEU A 168 -9.38 -3.36 16.78
C LEU A 168 -8.53 -2.19 16.28
N LEU A 169 -8.85 -1.66 15.10
CA LEU A 169 -8.16 -0.50 14.52
C LEU A 169 -8.32 0.75 15.40
N ILE A 170 -9.55 1.06 15.83
CA ILE A 170 -9.84 2.21 16.70
C ILE A 170 -9.09 2.07 18.01
N SER A 171 -9.13 0.88 18.62
CA SER A 171 -8.39 0.59 19.85
C SER A 171 -6.89 0.78 19.67
N ALA A 172 -6.31 0.27 18.57
CA ALA A 172 -4.90 0.41 18.26
C ALA A 172 -4.48 1.89 18.07
N VAL A 173 -5.27 2.66 17.32
CA VAL A 173 -4.99 4.09 17.11
C VAL A 173 -5.08 4.85 18.42
N LYS A 174 -6.15 4.67 19.21
CA LYS A 174 -6.25 5.33 20.51
C LYS A 174 -5.14 4.91 21.47
N SER A 175 -4.74 3.64 21.47
CA SER A 175 -3.62 3.16 22.28
C SER A 175 -2.31 3.87 21.92
N PHE A 176 -2.06 4.13 20.63
CA PHE A 176 -0.91 4.92 20.18
C PHE A 176 -0.92 6.34 20.76
N PHE A 177 -2.06 7.04 20.75
CA PHE A 177 -2.16 8.40 21.30
C PHE A 177 -1.97 8.47 22.81
N HIS A 178 -2.17 7.37 23.55
CA HIS A 178 -1.89 7.31 24.99
C HIS A 178 -0.47 6.86 25.31
N THR A 179 0.11 5.97 24.50
CA THR A 179 1.39 5.30 24.81
C THR A 179 2.57 5.83 24.00
N ASN A 180 2.32 6.62 22.96
CA ASN A 180 3.29 7.05 21.95
C ASN A 180 4.01 5.87 21.24
N HIS A 181 3.42 4.68 21.28
CA HIS A 181 3.99 3.48 20.70
C HIS A 181 2.97 2.74 19.84
N ILE A 182 3.41 2.27 18.68
CA ILE A 182 2.61 1.40 17.81
C ILE A 182 2.62 0.00 18.41
N LEU A 183 1.44 -0.61 18.52
CA LEU A 183 1.29 -2.01 18.96
C LEU A 183 2.10 -2.91 18.02
N LYS A 184 3.06 -3.66 18.59
CA LYS A 184 3.89 -4.64 17.88
C LYS A 184 3.19 -5.99 17.78
#